data_AF-A0A072PTI6-F1
#
_entry.id   AF-A0A072PTI6-F1
#
_cell.length_a   1.000
_cell.length_b   1.000
_cell.length_c   1.000
_cell.angle_alpha   90.00
_cell.angle_beta   90.00
_cell.angle_gamma   90.00
#
_symmetry.space_group_name_H-M   'P 1'
#
loop_
_entity.id
_entity.type
_entity.pdbx_description
1 polymer ?
#
loop_
_entity_poly.entity_id
_entity_poly.type
_entity_poly.pdbx_seq_one_letter_code
_entity_poly.pdbx_strand_id
1 'polypeptide(L)'
;MASPNGLGPQPDPNLLVQHLHSATEELAKLGNITALAEGNAILHSLTQLTTQVAQLTAHMQRLTTQVEQLATQMNQGFTRLDNKIDALTTRVIVNEHNSIARVQNSYATRASDRLVPLLNPSTNTPIEDFPGKPKDISDMDDEGFVSVLRQLGLSTNGRRETKEKRLRQYIGLRSVSNAA
;
A
#
# COMPACT_ATOMS: atom_id res chain seq x y z
N MET A 1 51.30 79.59 67.37
CA MET A 1 49.96 79.19 66.87
C MET A 1 50.15 78.03 65.90
N ALA A 2 49.62 76.85 66.22
CA ALA A 2 49.50 75.71 65.29
C ALA A 2 48.21 74.97 65.68
N SER A 3 47.33 74.79 64.69
CA SER A 3 45.96 74.29 64.85
C SER A 3 45.90 72.84 65.35
N PRO A 4 44.92 72.48 66.21
CA PRO A 4 44.68 71.09 66.56
C PRO A 4 44.11 70.34 65.34
N ASN A 5 44.66 69.17 65.05
CA ASN A 5 44.32 68.31 63.91
C ASN A 5 42.80 68.20 63.68
N GLY A 6 42.36 68.62 62.48
CA GLY A 6 40.97 68.56 62.02
C GLY A 6 40.54 67.20 61.45
N LEU A 7 41.19 66.12 61.88
CA LEU A 7 40.77 64.77 61.56
C LEU A 7 40.02 64.26 62.79
N GLY A 8 38.73 63.97 62.62
CA GLY A 8 37.85 63.50 63.69
C GLY A 8 38.36 62.25 64.41
N PRO A 9 37.60 61.71 65.38
CA PRO A 9 38.03 60.56 66.17
C PRO A 9 38.52 59.42 65.27
N GLN A 10 39.68 58.85 65.63
CA GLN A 10 40.30 57.77 64.89
C GLN A 10 39.32 56.58 64.79
N PRO A 11 39.09 56.00 63.59
CA PRO A 11 38.19 54.86 63.44
C PRO A 11 38.64 53.69 64.31
N ASP A 12 37.69 53.02 64.96
CA ASP A 12 37.98 51.84 65.78
C ASP A 12 38.14 50.60 64.87
N PRO A 13 39.35 50.03 64.75
CA PRO A 13 39.60 48.87 63.91
C PRO A 13 38.84 47.62 64.37
N ASN A 14 38.47 47.51 65.65
CA ASN A 14 37.70 46.38 66.16
C ASN A 14 36.25 46.42 65.67
N LEU A 15 35.66 47.61 65.63
CA LEU A 15 34.35 47.86 65.02
C LEU A 15 34.37 47.52 63.53
N LEU A 16 35.45 47.85 62.84
CA LEU A 16 35.61 47.56 61.41
C LEU A 16 35.69 46.04 61.14
N VAL A 17 36.43 45.29 61.97
CA VAL A 17 36.47 43.83 61.93
C VAL A 17 35.10 43.22 62.25
N GLN A 18 34.38 43.78 63.22
CA GLN A 18 33.04 43.31 63.59
C GLN A 18 32.03 43.50 62.45
N HIS A 19 32.06 44.64 61.77
CA HIS A 19 31.22 44.89 60.61
C HIS A 19 31.54 43.97 59.42
N LEU A 20 32.82 43.65 59.20
CA LEU A 20 33.21 42.66 58.18
C LEU A 20 32.72 41.24 58.53
N HIS A 21 32.75 40.87 59.80
CA HIS A 21 32.16 39.60 60.26
C HIS A 21 30.65 39.56 60.01
N SER A 22 29.92 40.60 60.41
CA SER A 22 28.47 40.70 60.15
C SER A 22 28.14 40.70 58.66
N ALA A 23 28.93 41.39 57.83
CA ALA A 23 28.75 41.36 56.38
C ALA A 23 28.97 39.94 55.82
N THR A 24 29.96 39.21 56.33
CA THR A 24 30.23 37.83 55.92
C THR A 24 29.10 36.88 56.35
N GLU A 25 28.52 37.09 57.53
CA GLU A 25 27.34 36.33 58.01
C GLU A 25 26.08 36.62 57.18
N GLU A 26 25.81 37.88 56.83
CA GLU A 26 24.70 38.22 55.94
C GLU A 26 24.89 37.66 54.53
N LEU A 27 26.13 37.66 54.01
CA LEU A 27 26.47 37.00 52.76
C LEU A 27 26.32 35.47 52.85
N ALA A 28 26.61 34.87 54.00
CA ALA A 28 26.40 33.43 54.22
C ALA A 28 24.91 33.05 54.20
N LYS A 29 24.01 33.95 54.62
CA LYS A 29 22.55 33.76 54.50
C LYS A 29 22.08 33.75 53.04
N LEU A 30 22.82 34.39 52.13
CA LEU A 30 22.55 34.32 50.68
C LEU A 30 22.84 32.94 50.07
N GLY A 31 23.59 32.07 50.76
CA GLY A 31 23.78 30.68 50.33
C GLY A 31 22.50 29.83 50.46
N ASN A 32 21.53 30.29 51.25
CA ASN A 32 20.32 29.56 51.60
C ASN A 32 19.03 30.33 51.24
N ILE A 33 19.06 31.18 50.20
CA ILE A 33 17.85 31.89 49.76
C ILE A 33 16.96 30.89 49.05
N THR A 34 15.87 30.50 49.71
CA THR A 34 14.85 29.58 49.19
C THR A 34 14.41 29.94 47.76
N ALA A 35 14.31 31.24 47.44
CA ALA A 35 13.96 31.73 46.11
C ALA A 35 14.94 31.28 44.99
N LEU A 36 16.24 31.16 45.26
CA LEU A 36 17.22 30.65 44.29
C LEU A 36 17.08 29.13 44.10
N ALA A 37 16.80 28.39 45.18
CA ALA A 37 16.54 26.95 45.12
C ALA A 37 15.23 26.64 44.36
N GLU A 38 14.17 27.38 44.62
CA GLU A 38 12.89 27.29 43.91
C GLU A 38 13.04 27.67 42.43
N GLY A 39 13.81 28.73 42.12
CA GLY A 39 14.13 29.12 40.74
C GLY A 39 14.86 28.01 39.97
N ASN A 40 15.85 27.36 40.59
CA ASN A 40 16.56 26.22 39.98
C ASN A 40 15.64 25.01 39.75
N ALA A 41 14.71 24.73 40.67
CA ALA A 41 13.73 23.66 40.50
C ALA A 41 12.73 23.95 39.36
N ILE A 42 12.33 25.21 39.19
CA ILE A 42 11.50 25.65 38.06
C ILE A 42 12.26 25.47 36.74
N LEU A 43 13.53 25.91 36.66
CA LEU A 43 14.35 25.73 35.46
C LEU A 43 14.50 24.25 35.08
N HIS A 44 14.71 23.39 36.07
CA HIS A 44 14.75 21.94 35.84
C HIS A 44 13.43 21.41 35.29
N SER A 45 12.30 21.82 35.89
CA SER A 45 10.96 21.42 35.45
C SER A 45 10.66 21.89 34.03
N LEU A 46 11.03 23.12 33.67
CA LEU A 46 10.90 23.66 32.32
C LEU A 46 11.74 22.87 31.31
N THR A 47 12.99 22.53 31.67
CA THR A 47 13.87 21.72 30.81
C THR A 47 13.30 20.33 30.57
N GLN A 48 12.73 19.72 31.61
CA GLN A 48 12.03 18.44 31.50
C GLN A 48 10.80 18.55 30.60
N LEU A 49 9.97 19.58 30.76
CA LEU A 49 8.80 19.82 29.91
C LEU A 49 9.21 20.02 28.45
N THR A 50 10.26 20.81 28.17
CA THR A 50 10.79 21.00 26.81
C THR A 50 11.20 19.66 26.19
N THR A 51 11.83 18.79 26.98
CA THR A 51 12.24 17.44 26.54
C THR A 51 11.02 16.56 26.24
N GLN A 52 10.01 16.56 27.11
CA GLN A 52 8.77 15.80 26.91
C GLN A 52 8.00 16.28 25.67
N VAL A 53 7.92 17.59 25.46
CA VAL A 53 7.29 18.18 24.26
C VAL A 53 8.05 17.76 23.00
N ALA A 54 9.38 17.81 23.00
CA ALA A 54 10.18 17.35 21.87
C ALA A 54 9.95 15.86 21.55
N GLN A 55 9.84 15.01 22.59
CA GLN A 55 9.50 13.60 22.43
C GLN A 55 8.10 13.40 21.84
N LEU A 56 7.11 14.16 22.32
CA LEU A 56 5.74 14.12 21.81
C LEU A 56 5.68 14.55 20.34
N THR A 57 6.41 15.62 19.97
CA THR A 57 6.52 16.06 18.57
C THR A 57 7.10 14.97 17.68
N ALA A 58 8.18 14.30 18.12
CA ALA A 58 8.78 13.19 17.38
C ALA A 58 7.82 11.99 17.26
N HIS A 59 7.04 11.70 18.32
CA HIS A 59 6.02 10.65 18.29
C HIS A 59 4.89 10.97 17.31
N MET A 60 4.39 12.21 17.33
CA MET A 60 3.37 12.69 16.40
C MET A 60 3.85 12.61 14.96
N GLN A 61 5.08 13.05 14.66
CA GLN A 61 5.66 12.94 13.32
C GLN A 61 5.68 11.48 12.85
N ARG A 62 6.06 10.54 13.73
CA ARG A 62 6.05 9.11 13.41
C ARG A 62 4.64 8.59 13.12
N LEU A 63 3.64 9.00 13.91
CA LEU A 63 2.24 8.63 13.67
C LEU A 63 1.73 9.18 12.35
N THR A 64 2.03 10.44 12.02
CA THR A 64 1.70 11.05 10.73
C THR A 64 2.27 10.23 9.57
N THR A 65 3.56 9.88 9.63
CA THR A 65 4.18 9.03 8.60
C THR A 65 3.54 7.65 8.51
N GLN A 66 3.21 7.02 9.64
CA GLN A 66 2.54 5.71 9.64
C GLN A 66 1.15 5.78 9.00
N VAL A 67 0.38 6.83 9.28
CA VAL A 67 -0.95 7.05 8.70
C VAL A 67 -0.84 7.29 7.19
N GLU A 68 0.13 8.08 6.73
CA GLU A 68 0.39 8.30 5.30
C GLU A 68 0.76 7.00 4.57
N GLN A 69 1.59 6.16 5.20
CA GLN A 69 1.96 4.85 4.66
C GLN A 69 0.74 3.93 4.57
N LEU A 70 -0.09 3.88 5.62
CA LEU A 70 -1.31 3.08 5.63
C LEU A 70 -2.29 3.55 4.54
N ALA A 71 -2.50 4.86 4.40
CA ALA A 71 -3.35 5.44 3.36
C ALA A 71 -2.85 5.05 1.96
N THR A 72 -1.54 5.09 1.75
CA THR A 72 -0.92 4.68 0.47
C THR A 72 -1.15 3.19 0.18
N GLN A 73 -0.92 2.32 1.18
CA GLN A 73 -1.15 0.88 1.04
C GLN A 73 -2.62 0.56 0.77
N MET A 74 -3.53 1.25 1.45
CA MET A 74 -4.96 1.10 1.28
C MET A 74 -5.40 1.52 -0.13
N ASN A 75 -4.92 2.66 -0.64
CA ASN A 75 -5.19 3.10 -2.01
C ASN A 75 -4.68 2.09 -3.05
N GLN A 76 -3.48 1.55 -2.87
CA GLN A 76 -2.97 0.48 -3.74
C GLN A 76 -3.83 -0.78 -3.66
N GLY A 77 -4.34 -1.11 -2.47
CA GLY A 77 -5.29 -2.20 -2.24
C GLY A 77 -6.57 -2.00 -3.03
N PHE A 78 -7.16 -0.80 -2.96
CA PHE A 78 -8.37 -0.45 -3.72
C PHE A 78 -8.16 -0.51 -5.22
N THR A 79 -7.08 0.07 -5.76
CA THR A 79 -6.77 -0.03 -7.20
C THR A 79 -6.63 -1.49 -7.66
N ARG A 80 -6.01 -2.36 -6.84
CA ARG A 80 -5.93 -3.80 -7.16
C ARG A 80 -7.29 -4.48 -7.13
N LEU A 81 -8.19 -4.08 -6.23
CA LEU A 81 -9.55 -4.60 -6.17
C LEU A 81 -10.36 -4.15 -7.38
N ASP A 82 -10.31 -2.88 -7.76
CA ASP A 82 -11.01 -2.35 -8.94
C ASP A 82 -10.61 -3.11 -10.20
N ASN A 83 -9.30 -3.27 -10.44
CA ASN A 83 -8.80 -4.03 -11.59
C ASN A 83 -9.28 -5.49 -11.59
N LYS A 84 -9.41 -6.12 -10.41
CA LYS A 84 -9.94 -7.48 -10.29
C LYS A 84 -11.45 -7.53 -10.57
N ILE A 85 -12.20 -6.55 -10.10
CA ILE A 85 -13.65 -6.44 -10.32
C ILE A 85 -13.92 -6.23 -11.82
N ASP A 86 -13.15 -5.37 -12.48
CA ASP A 86 -13.27 -5.16 -13.93
C ASP A 86 -12.98 -6.46 -14.70
N ALA A 87 -11.87 -7.14 -14.37
CA ALA A 87 -11.53 -8.42 -15.00
C ALA A 87 -12.61 -9.51 -14.76
N LEU A 88 -13.23 -9.53 -13.58
CA LEU A 88 -14.33 -10.44 -13.28
C LEU A 88 -15.58 -10.09 -14.09
N THR A 89 -15.93 -8.80 -14.18
CA THR A 89 -17.05 -8.32 -15.00
C THR A 89 -16.88 -8.73 -16.45
N THR A 90 -15.69 -8.51 -17.02
CA THR A 90 -15.35 -8.98 -18.37
C THR A 90 -15.52 -10.49 -18.52
N ARG A 91 -15.01 -11.28 -17.57
CA ARG A 91 -15.15 -12.74 -17.60
C ARG A 91 -16.60 -13.23 -17.51
N VAL A 92 -17.45 -12.56 -16.73
CA VAL A 92 -18.87 -12.90 -16.63
C VAL A 92 -19.56 -12.69 -17.96
N ILE A 93 -19.37 -11.52 -18.59
CA ILE A 93 -19.95 -11.20 -19.91
C ILE A 93 -19.48 -12.19 -20.97
N VAL A 94 -18.18 -12.47 -21.02
CA VAL A 94 -17.62 -13.43 -21.99
C VAL A 94 -18.13 -14.84 -21.76
N ASN A 95 -18.22 -15.29 -20.50
CA ASN A 95 -18.73 -16.62 -20.20
C ASN A 95 -20.21 -16.76 -20.59
N GLU A 96 -21.02 -15.72 -20.37
CA GLU A 96 -22.42 -15.72 -20.78
C GLU A 96 -22.53 -15.84 -22.31
N HIS A 97 -21.84 -14.97 -23.06
CA HIS A 97 -21.80 -15.04 -24.53
C HIS A 97 -21.33 -16.41 -25.01
N ASN A 98 -20.24 -16.93 -24.45
CA ASN A 98 -19.68 -18.21 -24.83
C ASN A 98 -20.61 -19.37 -24.49
N SER A 99 -21.38 -19.29 -23.39
CA SER A 99 -22.35 -20.30 -23.02
C SER A 99 -23.51 -20.34 -24.00
N ILE A 100 -24.04 -19.17 -24.38
CA ILE A 100 -25.07 -19.03 -25.42
C ILE A 100 -24.54 -19.55 -26.77
N ALA A 101 -23.32 -19.15 -27.17
CA ALA A 101 -22.71 -19.59 -28.42
C ALA A 101 -22.52 -21.12 -28.45
N ARG A 102 -22.09 -21.75 -27.35
CA ARG A 102 -22.01 -23.21 -27.25
C ARG A 102 -23.35 -23.90 -27.41
N VAL A 103 -24.39 -23.37 -26.78
CA VAL A 103 -25.76 -23.90 -26.93
C VAL A 103 -26.22 -23.77 -28.38
N GLN A 104 -26.01 -22.63 -29.01
CA GLN A 104 -26.33 -22.43 -30.43
C GLN A 104 -25.57 -23.39 -31.35
N ASN A 105 -24.25 -23.51 -31.13
CA ASN A 105 -23.39 -24.43 -31.88
C ASN A 105 -23.81 -25.90 -31.67
N SER A 106 -24.37 -26.27 -30.51
CA SER A 106 -24.83 -27.64 -30.27
C SER A 106 -25.97 -28.10 -31.19
N TYR A 107 -26.72 -27.15 -31.77
CA TYR A 107 -27.73 -27.42 -32.78
C TYR A 107 -27.16 -27.59 -34.19
N ALA A 108 -25.88 -27.25 -34.42
CA ALA A 108 -25.21 -27.50 -35.69
C ALA A 108 -24.95 -29.02 -35.84
N THR A 109 -25.65 -29.63 -36.79
CA THR A 109 -25.59 -31.08 -37.04
C THR A 109 -24.94 -31.41 -38.38
N ARG A 110 -24.98 -30.48 -39.34
CA ARG A 110 -24.41 -30.65 -40.68
C ARG A 110 -23.06 -29.96 -40.77
N ALA A 111 -22.19 -30.50 -41.62
CA ALA A 111 -20.86 -29.96 -41.87
C ALA A 111 -20.88 -28.51 -42.41
N SER A 112 -21.98 -28.10 -43.05
CA SER A 112 -22.18 -26.77 -43.64
C SER A 112 -22.83 -25.74 -42.71
N ASP A 113 -23.35 -26.17 -41.56
CA ASP A 113 -24.06 -25.29 -40.62
C ASP A 113 -23.12 -24.19 -40.11
N ARG A 114 -23.66 -23.00 -39.84
CA ARG A 114 -22.87 -21.88 -39.34
C ARG A 114 -22.64 -22.02 -37.85
N LEU A 115 -21.41 -21.78 -37.42
CA LEU A 115 -21.02 -21.67 -36.02
C LEU A 115 -21.00 -20.20 -35.59
N VAL A 116 -21.38 -19.99 -34.35
CA VAL A 116 -21.27 -18.71 -33.66
C VAL A 116 -19.89 -18.68 -32.98
N PRO A 117 -19.07 -17.65 -33.26
CA PRO A 117 -17.74 -17.54 -32.69
C PRO A 117 -17.80 -17.27 -31.20
N LEU A 118 -16.90 -17.94 -30.47
CA LEU A 118 -16.66 -17.65 -29.07
C LEU A 118 -15.74 -16.42 -28.94
N LEU A 119 -15.83 -15.75 -27.81
CA LEU A 119 -14.94 -14.69 -27.38
C LEU A 119 -13.81 -15.27 -26.53
N ASN A 120 -12.63 -14.67 -26.62
CA ASN A 120 -11.50 -14.99 -25.77
C ASN A 120 -11.81 -14.63 -24.30
N PRO A 121 -11.72 -15.59 -23.35
CA PRO A 121 -12.06 -15.38 -21.93
C PRO A 121 -11.27 -14.28 -21.21
N SER A 122 -10.12 -13.87 -21.74
CA SER A 122 -9.24 -12.89 -21.09
C SER A 122 -9.32 -11.50 -21.73
N THR A 123 -9.67 -11.41 -23.01
CA THR A 123 -9.61 -10.13 -23.76
C THR A 123 -10.99 -9.63 -24.20
N ASN A 124 -12.04 -10.45 -24.11
CA ASN A 124 -13.38 -10.11 -24.62
C ASN A 124 -13.38 -9.71 -26.12
N THR A 125 -12.47 -10.30 -26.88
CA THR A 125 -12.40 -10.15 -28.34
C THR A 125 -12.82 -11.46 -29.01
N PRO A 126 -13.37 -11.40 -30.24
CA PRO A 126 -13.55 -12.60 -31.05
C PRO A 126 -12.25 -13.38 -31.17
N ILE A 127 -12.36 -14.70 -31.15
CA ILE A 127 -11.21 -15.58 -31.38
C ILE A 127 -10.81 -15.48 -32.85
N GLU A 128 -9.54 -15.16 -33.08
CA GLU A 128 -8.97 -15.12 -34.43
C GLU A 128 -8.95 -16.52 -35.03
N ASP A 129 -9.26 -16.61 -36.32
CA ASP A 129 -9.37 -17.87 -37.09
C ASP A 129 -10.37 -18.88 -36.50
N PHE A 130 -11.39 -18.40 -35.81
CA PHE A 130 -12.44 -19.28 -35.31
C PHE A 130 -13.18 -19.96 -36.49
N PRO A 131 -13.36 -21.29 -36.46
CA PRO A 131 -14.00 -22.04 -37.54
C PRO A 131 -15.45 -21.57 -37.74
N GLY A 132 -15.80 -21.19 -38.97
CA GLY A 132 -17.14 -20.72 -39.30
C GLY A 132 -18.17 -21.83 -39.42
N LYS A 133 -17.71 -23.08 -39.64
CA LYS A 133 -18.53 -24.28 -39.83
C LYS A 133 -17.89 -25.51 -39.19
N PRO A 134 -18.66 -26.57 -38.87
CA PRO A 134 -18.10 -27.82 -38.38
C PRO A 134 -17.10 -28.49 -39.34
N LYS A 135 -17.24 -28.27 -40.66
CA LYS A 135 -16.29 -28.78 -41.66
C LYS A 135 -14.94 -28.08 -41.57
N ASP A 136 -14.94 -26.76 -41.35
CA ASP A 136 -13.71 -25.95 -41.30
C ASP A 136 -12.77 -26.49 -40.22
N ILE A 137 -13.31 -27.00 -39.11
CA ILE A 137 -12.55 -27.67 -38.05
C ILE A 137 -11.76 -28.87 -38.56
N SER A 138 -12.35 -29.71 -39.40
CA SER A 138 -11.68 -30.89 -39.96
C SER A 138 -10.65 -30.52 -41.02
N ASP A 139 -10.78 -29.34 -41.64
CA ASP A 139 -9.85 -28.80 -42.62
C ASP A 139 -8.72 -27.95 -41.96
N MET A 140 -8.84 -27.60 -40.67
CA MET A 140 -7.82 -26.83 -39.93
C MET A 140 -6.48 -27.58 -39.85
N ASP A 141 -5.40 -26.84 -40.02
CA ASP A 141 -4.04 -27.30 -39.78
C ASP A 141 -3.68 -27.29 -38.28
N ASP A 142 -2.50 -27.83 -37.94
CA ASP A 142 -2.10 -27.96 -36.54
C ASP A 142 -1.83 -26.60 -35.88
N GLU A 143 -1.34 -25.63 -36.63
CA GLU A 143 -1.08 -24.27 -36.14
C GLU A 143 -2.39 -23.54 -35.79
N GLY A 144 -3.41 -23.63 -36.66
CA GLY A 144 -4.74 -23.11 -36.40
C GLY A 144 -5.36 -23.71 -35.14
N PHE A 145 -5.23 -25.03 -34.93
CA PHE A 145 -5.69 -25.66 -33.69
C PHE A 145 -4.97 -25.10 -32.46
N VAL A 146 -3.64 -24.96 -32.53
CA VAL A 146 -2.84 -24.43 -31.43
C VAL A 146 -3.22 -22.98 -31.13
N SER A 147 -3.44 -22.15 -32.16
CA SER A 147 -3.87 -20.76 -32.02
C SER A 147 -5.22 -20.66 -31.31
N VAL A 148 -6.26 -21.30 -31.85
CA VAL A 148 -7.63 -21.25 -31.32
C VAL A 148 -7.70 -21.83 -29.91
N LEU A 149 -7.07 -22.99 -29.66
CA LEU A 149 -7.07 -23.60 -28.33
C LEU A 149 -6.36 -22.72 -27.29
N ARG A 150 -5.26 -22.07 -27.66
CA ARG A 150 -4.53 -21.15 -26.76
C ARG A 150 -5.37 -19.93 -26.42
N GLN A 151 -6.03 -19.32 -27.40
CA GLN A 151 -6.94 -18.20 -27.18
C GLN A 151 -8.13 -18.58 -26.28
N LEU A 152 -8.57 -19.84 -26.35
CA LEU A 152 -9.61 -20.39 -25.47
C LEU A 152 -9.12 -20.76 -24.06
N GLY A 153 -7.81 -20.67 -23.79
CA GLY A 153 -7.22 -21.11 -22.52
C GLY A 153 -7.21 -22.64 -22.35
N LEU A 154 -7.25 -23.39 -23.45
CA LEU A 154 -7.27 -24.84 -23.47
C LEU A 154 -5.86 -25.41 -23.69
N SER A 155 -5.65 -26.65 -23.23
CA SER A 155 -4.42 -27.38 -23.54
C SER A 155 -4.24 -27.53 -25.05
N THR A 156 -3.03 -27.25 -25.54
CA THR A 156 -2.62 -27.46 -26.94
C THR A 156 -1.89 -28.79 -27.14
N ASN A 157 -1.82 -29.64 -26.12
CA ASN A 157 -1.09 -30.90 -26.19
C ASN A 157 -1.91 -31.99 -26.90
N GLY A 158 -1.18 -32.95 -27.49
CA GLY A 158 -1.73 -34.12 -28.16
C GLY A 158 -1.61 -34.06 -29.68
N ARG A 159 -2.00 -35.16 -30.34
CA ARG A 159 -2.09 -35.24 -31.81
C ARG A 159 -3.30 -34.45 -32.32
N ARG A 160 -3.34 -34.18 -33.63
CA ARG A 160 -4.40 -33.42 -34.31
C ARG A 160 -5.81 -33.86 -33.90
N GLU A 161 -6.11 -35.15 -33.93
CA GLU A 161 -7.43 -35.70 -33.54
C GLU A 161 -7.84 -35.34 -32.11
N THR A 162 -6.88 -35.28 -31.17
CA THR A 162 -7.15 -34.91 -29.78
C THR A 162 -7.48 -33.41 -29.66
N LYS A 163 -6.76 -32.57 -30.41
CA LYS A 163 -7.02 -31.13 -30.49
C LYS A 163 -8.38 -30.85 -31.12
N GLU A 164 -8.70 -31.54 -32.22
CA GLU A 164 -10.00 -31.45 -32.87
C GLU A 164 -11.13 -31.85 -31.92
N LYS A 165 -11.05 -33.04 -31.32
CA LYS A 165 -12.06 -33.50 -30.36
C LYS A 165 -12.26 -32.49 -29.22
N ARG A 166 -11.16 -31.97 -28.67
CA ARG A 166 -11.19 -30.96 -27.60
C ARG A 166 -11.89 -29.68 -28.06
N LEU A 167 -11.53 -29.16 -29.23
CA LEU A 167 -12.14 -27.95 -29.77
C LEU A 167 -13.64 -28.16 -30.01
N ARG A 168 -14.02 -29.24 -30.70
CA ARG A 168 -15.43 -29.57 -30.99
C ARG A 168 -16.27 -29.67 -29.72
N GLN A 169 -15.80 -30.42 -28.73
CA GLN A 169 -16.51 -30.56 -27.46
C GLN A 169 -16.63 -29.23 -26.73
N TYR A 170 -15.56 -28.43 -26.71
CA TYR A 170 -15.56 -27.15 -26.01
C TYR A 170 -16.54 -26.16 -26.65
N ILE A 171 -16.60 -26.07 -27.97
CA ILE A 171 -17.50 -25.14 -28.66
C ILE A 171 -18.95 -25.63 -28.73
N GLY A 172 -19.28 -26.78 -28.13
CA GLY A 172 -20.64 -27.31 -28.03
C GLY A 172 -21.04 -28.31 -29.13
N LEU A 173 -20.13 -28.68 -30.03
CA LEU A 173 -20.42 -29.67 -31.06
C LEU A 173 -20.43 -31.10 -30.51
N ARG A 174 -21.25 -31.95 -31.14
CA ARG A 174 -21.22 -33.39 -30.89
C ARG A 174 -19.83 -33.95 -31.23
N SER A 175 -19.32 -34.83 -30.37
CA SER A 175 -18.09 -35.56 -30.66
C SER A 175 -18.29 -36.39 -31.93
N VAL A 176 -17.36 -36.29 -32.87
CA VAL A 176 -17.30 -37.22 -34.00
C VAL A 176 -16.98 -38.59 -33.39
N SER A 177 -17.96 -39.48 -33.38
CA SER A 177 -17.72 -40.88 -33.09
C SER A 177 -16.90 -41.43 -34.25
N ASN A 178 -15.66 -41.83 -34.00
CA ASN A 178 -15.00 -42.79 -34.89
C ASN A 178 -15.87 -44.05 -34.86
N ALA A 179 -16.63 -44.28 -35.93
CA ALA A 179 -17.25 -45.57 -36.15
C ALA A 179 -16.12 -46.60 -36.24
N ALA A 180 -16.19 -47.60 -35.35
CA ALA A 180 -15.39 -48.81 -35.42
C ALA A 180 -15.85 -49.69 -36.58
#